data_AF-A0AAP2DP78-F1
#
_entry.id   AF-A0AAP2DP78-F1
#
_cell.length_a   1.000
_cell.length_b   1.000
_cell.length_c   1.000
_cell.angle_alpha   90.00
_cell.angle_beta   90.00
_cell.angle_gamma   90.00
#
_symmetry.space_group_name_H-M   'P 1'
#
loop_
_entity.id
_entity.type
_entity.pdbx_description
1 polymer ?
#
loop_
_entity_poly.entity_id
_entity_poly.type
_entity_poly.pdbx_seq_one_letter_code
_entity_poly.pdbx_strand_id
1 'polypeptide(L)'
;MRSVTILCIVLSVWFALPCQAQMDEAYRLANEMVREKLAREDTANIRILDGLKTSDVIVVDGSYDHIHNVLESLKIPFARIGQHDLLKAKLEPHQTVFVNCSASFPNGAARKLAAFVAAGGMLITTDWALTHVIEAAFPNTIAYNRVPTGDDVVRIEVTDRKDSLLSGFLDEKAAPVWWLESSSYPIKVLDKERVKVLIRSAELKQKYGEEAVVVSFDHGKGTVYHMISHFYLQRTETRDQRQTLAASEYFKDKGASSEKIRKAEATKVTYGEIQSANTSADFVSRMIIKQKKKIK
;
A
#
# COMPACT_ATOMS: atom_id res chain seq x y z
N MET A 1 -45.22 8.97 45.73
CA MET A 1 -44.30 8.23 44.84
C MET A 1 -43.71 9.22 43.84
N ARG A 2 -42.45 9.64 44.04
CA ARG A 2 -41.74 10.55 43.13
C ARG A 2 -40.87 9.69 42.21
N SER A 3 -41.21 9.66 40.93
CA SER A 3 -40.44 8.95 39.90
C SER A 3 -39.10 9.62 39.69
N VAL A 4 -38.02 8.86 39.87
CA VAL A 4 -36.65 9.26 39.54
C VAL A 4 -36.40 8.83 38.09
N THR A 5 -36.29 9.80 37.19
CA THR A 5 -35.85 9.57 35.81
C THR A 5 -34.32 9.52 35.81
N ILE A 6 -33.76 8.32 35.66
CA ILE A 6 -32.31 8.13 35.45
C ILE A 6 -32.01 8.48 33.99
N LEU A 7 -31.33 9.61 33.79
CA LEU A 7 -30.80 10.01 32.49
C LEU A 7 -29.49 9.26 32.26
N CYS A 8 -29.54 8.17 31.49
CA CYS A 8 -28.34 7.49 31.00
C CYS A 8 -27.63 8.40 29.98
N ILE A 9 -26.54 9.05 30.40
CA ILE A 9 -25.62 9.74 29.50
C ILE A 9 -24.78 8.66 28.81
N VAL A 10 -25.11 8.36 27.55
CA VAL A 10 -24.25 7.58 26.66
C VAL A 10 -23.15 8.50 26.18
N LEU A 11 -21.98 8.42 26.82
CA LEU A 11 -20.73 9.01 26.32
C LEU A 11 -20.33 8.24 25.05
N SER A 12 -20.76 8.75 23.90
CA SER A 12 -20.23 8.34 22.60
C SER A 12 -18.85 8.98 22.45
N VAL A 13 -17.80 8.18 22.60
CA VAL A 13 -16.45 8.59 22.20
C VAL A 13 -16.43 8.62 20.68
N TRP A 14 -16.60 9.81 20.10
CA TRP A 14 -16.37 10.05 18.69
C TRP A 14 -14.87 9.98 18.44
N PHE A 15 -14.39 8.87 17.88
CA PHE A 15 -13.05 8.82 17.30
C PHE A 15 -13.05 9.70 16.04
N ALA A 16 -12.43 10.88 16.13
CA ALA A 16 -12.28 11.76 14.99
C ALA A 16 -11.36 11.11 13.95
N LEU A 17 -11.83 11.05 12.70
CA LEU A 17 -10.98 10.68 11.57
C LEU A 17 -9.81 11.68 11.47
N PRO A 18 -8.56 11.22 11.22
CA PRO A 18 -7.46 12.14 11.01
C PRO A 18 -7.72 13.04 9.80
N CYS A 19 -7.42 14.33 9.96
CA CYS A 19 -7.48 15.28 8.86
C CYS A 19 -6.42 14.94 7.81
N GLN A 20 -6.70 15.21 6.53
CA GLN A 20 -5.75 15.04 5.42
C GLN A 20 -4.33 15.54 5.74
N ALA A 21 -4.24 16.74 6.32
CA ALA A 21 -2.97 17.36 6.71
C ALA A 21 -2.16 16.54 7.73
N GLN A 22 -2.83 15.78 8.60
CA GLN A 22 -2.17 14.93 9.59
C GLN A 22 -1.57 13.67 8.95
N MET A 23 -2.26 13.08 7.96
CA MET A 23 -1.73 11.95 7.21
C MET A 23 -0.57 12.36 6.28
N ASP A 24 -0.63 13.56 5.68
CA ASP A 24 0.48 14.10 4.88
C ASP A 24 1.74 14.24 5.75
N GLU A 25 1.58 14.74 6.98
CA GLU A 25 2.66 14.83 7.96
C GLU A 25 3.18 13.43 8.37
N ALA A 26 2.28 12.45 8.55
CA ALA A 26 2.67 11.07 8.81
C ALA A 26 3.50 10.46 7.67
N TYR A 27 3.13 10.71 6.41
CA TYR A 27 3.91 10.27 5.24
C TYR A 27 5.26 10.97 5.11
N ARG A 28 5.33 12.26 5.45
CA ARG A 28 6.59 13.01 5.50
C ARG A 28 7.55 12.43 6.55
N LEU A 29 7.05 12.13 7.74
CA LEU A 29 7.79 11.45 8.80
C LEU A 29 8.21 10.04 8.39
N ALA A 30 7.31 9.28 7.76
CA ALA A 30 7.57 7.94 7.24
C ALA A 30 8.72 7.93 6.22
N ASN A 31 8.77 8.90 5.30
CA ASN A 31 9.87 9.01 4.33
C ASN A 31 11.24 9.14 5.05
N GLU A 32 11.31 9.96 6.09
CA GLU A 32 12.54 10.12 6.87
C GLU A 32 12.97 8.81 7.53
N MET A 33 12.04 8.03 8.06
CA MET A 33 12.31 6.71 8.67
C MET A 33 12.71 5.65 7.66
N VAL A 34 11.95 5.53 6.57
CA VAL A 34 12.19 4.55 5.51
C VAL A 34 13.56 4.77 4.90
N ARG A 35 13.93 6.02 4.61
CA ARG A 35 15.28 6.33 4.12
C ARG A 35 16.36 5.97 5.13
N GLU A 36 16.19 6.28 6.42
CA GLU A 36 17.17 5.91 7.43
C GLU A 36 17.33 4.38 7.54
N LYS A 37 16.20 3.64 7.56
CA LYS A 37 16.18 2.18 7.59
C LYS A 37 16.89 1.58 6.38
N LEU A 38 16.49 1.99 5.18
CA LEU A 38 17.06 1.48 3.92
C LEU A 38 18.55 1.78 3.78
N ALA A 39 19.01 2.94 4.29
CA ALA A 39 20.43 3.29 4.31
C ALA A 39 21.26 2.37 5.23
N ARG A 40 20.72 2.02 6.40
CA ARG A 40 21.38 1.09 7.34
C ARG A 40 21.45 -0.33 6.80
N GLU A 41 20.42 -0.77 6.07
CA GLU A 41 20.40 -2.09 5.45
C GLU A 41 21.42 -2.22 4.32
N ASP A 42 21.42 -1.26 3.39
CA ASP A 42 22.34 -1.21 2.25
C ASP A 42 22.39 0.21 1.68
N THR A 43 23.56 0.86 1.77
CA THR A 43 23.75 2.23 1.25
C THR A 43 23.42 2.37 -0.24
N ALA A 44 23.44 1.28 -1.02
CA ALA A 44 23.02 1.30 -2.41
C ALA A 44 21.51 1.55 -2.58
N ASN A 45 20.67 1.24 -1.59
CA ASN A 45 19.23 1.52 -1.63
C ASN A 45 18.97 3.02 -1.79
N ILE A 46 19.67 3.85 -1.01
CA ILE A 46 19.52 5.31 -1.09
C ILE A 46 20.09 5.86 -2.39
N ARG A 47 21.23 5.35 -2.86
CA ARG A 47 21.77 5.73 -4.18
C ARG A 47 20.80 5.40 -5.31
N ILE A 48 20.06 4.29 -5.21
CA ILE A 48 19.02 3.94 -6.17
C ILE A 48 17.87 4.94 -6.11
N LEU A 49 17.33 5.20 -4.91
CA LEU A 49 16.21 6.15 -4.75
C LEU A 49 16.58 7.57 -5.22
N ASP A 50 17.77 8.05 -4.86
CA ASP A 50 18.27 9.38 -5.25
C ASP A 50 18.59 9.46 -6.76
N GLY A 51 18.88 8.32 -7.39
CA GLY A 51 19.18 8.20 -8.81
C GLY A 51 17.96 7.91 -9.70
N LEU A 52 16.76 7.86 -9.14
CA LEU A 52 15.54 7.62 -9.92
C LEU A 52 15.26 8.77 -10.89
N LYS A 53 14.83 8.43 -12.09
CA LYS A 53 14.33 9.36 -13.10
C LYS A 53 12.81 9.32 -13.13
N THR A 54 12.17 10.41 -13.57
CA THR A 54 10.73 10.47 -13.82
C THR A 54 10.24 9.33 -14.72
N SER A 55 11.07 8.85 -15.65
CA SER A 55 10.74 7.74 -16.54
C SER A 55 10.84 6.36 -15.89
N ASP A 56 11.44 6.22 -14.71
CA ASP A 56 11.59 4.90 -14.05
C ASP A 56 10.29 4.42 -13.40
N VAL A 57 9.43 5.37 -13.01
CA VAL A 57 8.15 5.10 -12.35
C VAL A 57 7.04 5.78 -13.14
N ILE A 58 6.06 5.00 -13.57
CA ILE A 58 4.88 5.51 -14.29
C ILE A 58 3.65 5.29 -13.41
N VAL A 59 2.84 6.34 -13.26
CA VAL A 59 1.54 6.28 -12.60
C VAL A 59 0.47 6.47 -13.65
N VAL A 60 -0.38 5.45 -13.81
CA VAL A 60 -1.57 5.49 -14.66
C VAL A 60 -2.75 5.92 -13.79
N ASP A 61 -3.40 7.00 -14.19
CA ASP A 61 -4.48 7.61 -13.42
C ASP A 61 -5.69 6.69 -13.25
N GLY A 62 -6.27 6.80 -12.06
CA GLY A 62 -7.50 6.13 -11.65
C GLY A 62 -8.54 7.12 -11.15
N SER A 63 -9.64 6.61 -10.64
CA SER A 63 -10.78 7.40 -10.17
C SER A 63 -10.74 7.67 -8.67
N TYR A 64 -10.11 6.79 -7.87
CA TYR A 64 -10.13 6.89 -6.40
C TYR A 64 -8.74 6.76 -5.76
N ASP A 65 -7.88 5.84 -6.22
CA ASP A 65 -6.52 5.73 -5.67
C ASP A 65 -5.61 6.88 -6.15
N HIS A 66 -4.71 7.30 -5.27
CA HIS A 66 -3.81 8.43 -5.46
C HIS A 66 -2.38 8.12 -4.99
N ILE A 67 -1.79 7.01 -5.47
CA ILE A 67 -0.39 6.65 -5.19
C ILE A 67 0.61 7.80 -5.42
N HIS A 68 0.30 8.72 -6.35
CA HIS A 68 1.13 9.90 -6.62
C HIS A 68 1.40 10.73 -5.36
N ASN A 69 0.43 10.88 -4.46
CA ASN A 69 0.62 11.60 -3.20
C ASN A 69 1.60 10.90 -2.25
N VAL A 70 1.61 9.56 -2.25
CA VAL A 70 2.62 8.77 -1.52
C VAL A 70 3.98 8.98 -2.16
N LEU A 71 4.09 8.86 -3.49
CA LEU A 71 5.37 9.05 -4.21
C LEU A 71 5.94 10.47 -4.02
N GLU A 72 5.09 11.50 -4.03
CA GLU A 72 5.47 12.89 -3.74
C GLU A 72 6.02 13.02 -2.31
N SER A 73 5.33 12.44 -1.32
CA SER A 73 5.79 12.43 0.07
C SER A 73 7.13 11.69 0.26
N LEU A 74 7.34 10.64 -0.53
CA LEU A 74 8.60 9.88 -0.60
C LEU A 74 9.70 10.58 -1.39
N LYS A 75 9.38 11.68 -2.09
CA LYS A 75 10.26 12.38 -3.03
C LYS A 75 10.77 11.45 -4.15
N ILE A 76 9.92 10.53 -4.59
CA ILE A 76 10.20 9.64 -5.71
C ILE A 76 9.67 10.31 -6.99
N PRO A 77 10.51 10.56 -8.01
CA PRO A 77 10.04 11.13 -9.27
C PRO A 77 9.25 10.09 -10.08
N PHE A 78 8.16 10.53 -10.71
CA PHE A 78 7.31 9.67 -11.55
C PHE A 78 6.69 10.44 -12.71
N ALA A 79 6.42 9.72 -13.81
CA ALA A 79 5.60 10.21 -14.92
C ALA A 79 4.14 9.86 -14.65
N ARG A 80 3.23 10.82 -14.78
CA ARG A 80 1.78 10.62 -14.63
C ARG A 80 1.12 10.64 -16.01
N ILE A 81 0.29 9.64 -16.30
CA ILE A 81 -0.39 9.50 -17.60
C ILE A 81 -1.84 9.03 -17.43
N GLY A 82 -2.70 9.40 -18.37
CA GLY A 82 -4.05 8.86 -18.46
C GLY A 82 -4.08 7.42 -18.99
N GLN A 83 -5.18 6.70 -18.72
CA GLN A 83 -5.37 5.32 -19.16
C GLN A 83 -5.31 5.16 -20.69
N HIS A 84 -5.81 6.16 -21.44
CA HIS A 84 -5.75 6.16 -22.90
C HIS A 84 -4.36 6.50 -23.44
N ASP A 85 -3.60 7.33 -22.73
CA ASP A 85 -2.22 7.67 -23.11
C ASP A 85 -1.28 6.47 -22.96
N LEU A 86 -1.61 5.55 -22.06
CA LEU A 86 -0.89 4.28 -21.91
C LEU A 86 -0.80 3.50 -23.23
N LEU A 87 -1.81 3.59 -24.11
CA LEU A 87 -1.77 2.95 -25.44
C LEU A 87 -0.64 3.48 -26.32
N LYS A 88 -0.27 4.76 -26.16
CA LYS A 88 0.79 5.44 -26.93
C LYS A 88 2.13 5.44 -26.20
N ALA A 89 2.14 5.34 -24.87
CA ALA A 89 3.35 5.39 -24.05
C ALA A 89 4.35 4.27 -24.41
N LYS A 90 5.63 4.60 -24.56
CA LYS A 90 6.67 3.57 -24.71
C LYS A 90 7.05 3.05 -23.32
N LEU A 91 6.67 1.80 -23.02
CA LEU A 91 7.04 1.13 -21.78
C LEU A 91 8.34 0.35 -21.96
N GLU A 92 9.22 0.43 -20.98
CA GLU A 92 10.53 -0.21 -20.98
C GLU A 92 10.66 -1.18 -19.81
N PRO A 93 11.25 -2.38 -19.97
CA PRO A 93 11.25 -3.43 -18.93
C PRO A 93 11.81 -3.02 -17.58
N HIS A 94 12.63 -1.97 -17.53
CA HIS A 94 13.25 -1.48 -16.31
C HIS A 94 12.30 -0.68 -15.42
N GLN A 95 11.12 -0.31 -15.92
CA GLN A 95 10.18 0.57 -15.25
C GLN A 95 9.31 -0.18 -14.23
N THR A 96 8.80 0.59 -13.27
CA THR A 96 7.68 0.22 -12.42
C THR A 96 6.45 1.00 -12.87
N VAL A 97 5.35 0.31 -13.18
CA VAL A 97 4.08 0.93 -13.56
C VAL A 97 3.06 0.68 -12.46
N PHE A 98 2.55 1.76 -11.87
CA PHE A 98 1.39 1.75 -10.99
C PHE A 98 0.13 2.04 -11.80
N VAL A 99 -0.91 1.24 -11.59
CA VAL A 99 -2.24 1.51 -12.13
C VAL A 99 -3.21 1.68 -10.97
N ASN A 100 -3.65 2.91 -10.79
CA ASN A 100 -4.64 3.25 -9.78
C ASN A 100 -6.00 2.66 -10.16
N CYS A 101 -6.83 2.35 -9.15
CA CYS A 101 -8.15 1.79 -9.36
C CYS A 101 -9.04 2.70 -10.23
N SER A 102 -9.82 2.11 -11.13
CA SER A 102 -10.78 2.82 -11.95
C SER A 102 -11.92 1.91 -12.35
N ALA A 103 -13.12 2.47 -12.48
CA ALA A 103 -14.34 1.74 -12.88
C ALA A 103 -14.33 1.31 -14.37
N SER A 104 -13.30 1.71 -15.12
CA SER A 104 -13.10 1.29 -16.50
C SER A 104 -11.61 1.28 -16.81
N PHE A 105 -11.19 0.45 -17.75
CA PHE A 105 -9.84 0.48 -18.29
C PHE A 105 -9.84 -0.02 -19.75
N PRO A 106 -9.11 0.60 -20.68
CA PRO A 106 -9.10 0.15 -22.06
C PRO A 106 -8.50 -1.26 -22.21
N ASN A 107 -9.23 -2.20 -22.81
CA ASN A 107 -8.75 -3.58 -23.01
C ASN A 107 -7.39 -3.65 -23.75
N GLY A 108 -7.16 -2.79 -24.74
CA GLY A 108 -5.88 -2.71 -25.44
C GLY A 108 -4.73 -2.28 -24.51
N ALA A 109 -5.01 -1.44 -23.52
CA ALA A 109 -4.05 -0.97 -22.55
C ALA A 109 -3.72 -2.08 -21.53
N ALA A 110 -4.72 -2.87 -21.11
CA ALA A 110 -4.52 -4.04 -20.24
C ALA A 110 -3.61 -5.08 -20.91
N ARG A 111 -3.86 -5.41 -22.19
CA ARG A 111 -2.98 -6.32 -22.96
C ARG A 111 -1.56 -5.78 -23.12
N LYS A 112 -1.42 -4.46 -23.32
CA LYS A 112 -0.11 -3.81 -23.39
C LYS A 112 0.67 -3.94 -22.08
N LEU A 113 -0.02 -3.82 -20.93
CA LEU A 113 0.60 -4.07 -19.63
C LEU A 113 1.07 -5.52 -19.50
N ALA A 114 0.31 -6.50 -19.97
CA ALA A 114 0.75 -7.90 -20.00
C ALA A 114 2.06 -8.07 -20.79
N ALA A 115 2.16 -7.46 -21.98
CA ALA A 115 3.38 -7.49 -22.80
C ALA A 115 4.57 -6.79 -22.10
N PHE A 116 4.33 -5.66 -21.44
CA PHE A 116 5.33 -4.94 -20.65
C PHE A 116 5.88 -5.81 -19.50
N VAL A 117 4.98 -6.46 -18.74
CA VAL A 117 5.40 -7.38 -17.66
C VAL A 117 6.14 -8.57 -18.25
N ALA A 118 5.64 -9.17 -19.33
CA ALA A 118 6.32 -10.28 -20.00
C ALA A 118 7.77 -9.95 -20.38
N ALA A 119 8.03 -8.70 -20.77
CA ALA A 119 9.36 -8.21 -21.13
C ALA A 119 10.29 -7.94 -19.94
N GLY A 120 9.79 -7.90 -18.70
CA GLY A 120 10.58 -7.67 -17.48
C GLY A 120 10.04 -6.59 -16.55
N GLY A 121 9.00 -5.87 -16.97
CA GLY A 121 8.39 -4.79 -16.21
C GLY A 121 7.80 -5.23 -14.87
N MET A 122 7.72 -4.28 -13.93
CA MET A 122 6.94 -4.46 -12.70
C MET A 122 5.61 -3.72 -12.82
N LEU A 123 4.51 -4.44 -12.67
CA LEU A 123 3.16 -3.86 -12.64
C LEU A 123 2.61 -3.95 -11.22
N ILE A 124 2.07 -2.85 -10.73
CA ILE A 124 1.40 -2.76 -9.43
C ILE A 124 0.00 -2.20 -9.68
N THR A 125 -1.03 -2.88 -9.19
CA THR A 125 -2.43 -2.49 -9.39
C THR A 125 -3.20 -2.51 -8.09
N THR A 126 -4.25 -1.69 -7.98
CA THR A 126 -5.08 -1.59 -6.78
C THR A 126 -6.57 -1.76 -7.07
N ASP A 127 -7.24 -2.40 -6.14
CA ASP A 127 -8.69 -2.51 -6.02
C ASP A 127 -9.42 -2.86 -7.34
N TRP A 128 -10.25 -1.97 -7.89
CA TRP A 128 -11.05 -2.24 -9.09
C TRP A 128 -10.24 -2.60 -10.34
N ALA A 129 -8.94 -2.29 -10.34
CA ALA A 129 -8.04 -2.79 -11.36
C ALA A 129 -8.00 -4.33 -11.43
N LEU A 130 -8.46 -5.04 -10.39
CA LEU A 130 -8.68 -6.48 -10.40
C LEU A 130 -9.54 -6.91 -11.59
N THR A 131 -10.74 -6.33 -11.72
CA THR A 131 -11.67 -6.68 -12.81
C THR A 131 -11.24 -6.04 -14.13
N HIS A 132 -10.83 -4.77 -14.11
CA HIS A 132 -10.63 -4.00 -15.34
C HIS A 132 -9.24 -4.16 -15.98
N VAL A 133 -8.24 -4.58 -15.19
CA VAL A 133 -6.87 -4.77 -15.67
C VAL A 133 -6.43 -6.21 -15.51
N ILE A 134 -6.49 -6.77 -14.29
CA ILE A 134 -5.90 -8.08 -14.02
C ILE A 134 -6.65 -9.20 -14.73
N GLU A 135 -7.98 -9.29 -14.59
CA GLU A 135 -8.77 -10.33 -15.28
C GLU A 135 -8.63 -10.25 -16.81
N ALA A 136 -8.44 -9.05 -17.37
CA ALA A 136 -8.26 -8.83 -18.80
C ALA A 136 -6.83 -9.12 -19.30
N ALA A 137 -5.80 -8.77 -18.53
CA ALA A 137 -4.39 -8.89 -18.90
C ALA A 137 -3.77 -10.24 -18.52
N PHE A 138 -4.24 -10.84 -17.43
CA PHE A 138 -3.70 -12.06 -16.82
C PHE A 138 -4.84 -13.01 -16.42
N PRO A 139 -5.60 -13.56 -17.38
CA PRO A 139 -6.74 -14.41 -17.08
C PRO A 139 -6.32 -15.63 -16.23
N ASN A 140 -7.26 -16.11 -15.42
CA ASN A 140 -7.13 -17.30 -14.56
C ASN A 140 -6.08 -17.21 -13.43
N THR A 141 -5.55 -16.03 -13.10
CA THR A 141 -4.65 -15.89 -11.93
C THR A 141 -5.43 -15.58 -10.65
N ILE A 142 -6.12 -14.44 -10.65
CA ILE A 142 -6.96 -13.94 -9.57
C ILE A 142 -8.22 -13.31 -10.15
N ALA A 143 -9.29 -13.26 -9.36
CA ALA A 143 -10.56 -12.67 -9.76
C ALA A 143 -11.26 -11.99 -8.58
N TYR A 144 -12.18 -11.08 -8.89
CA TYR A 144 -13.08 -10.55 -7.89
C TYR A 144 -14.13 -11.60 -7.48
N ASN A 145 -14.29 -11.83 -6.19
CA ASN A 145 -15.28 -12.79 -5.65
C ASN A 145 -16.75 -12.34 -5.80
N ARG A 146 -17.01 -11.13 -6.34
CA ARG A 146 -18.33 -10.52 -6.53
C ARG A 146 -19.03 -10.09 -5.24
N VAL A 147 -18.31 -10.01 -4.12
CA VAL A 147 -18.80 -9.49 -2.84
C VAL A 147 -17.95 -8.30 -2.43
N PRO A 148 -18.45 -7.06 -2.55
CA PRO A 148 -17.64 -5.88 -2.24
C PRO A 148 -17.43 -5.75 -0.73
N THR A 149 -16.36 -5.10 -0.31
CA THR A 149 -16.15 -4.77 1.10
C THR A 149 -17.07 -3.63 1.55
N GLY A 150 -17.38 -3.59 2.85
CA GLY A 150 -17.83 -2.36 3.50
C GLY A 150 -16.64 -1.43 3.80
N ASP A 151 -16.92 -0.29 4.43
CA ASP A 151 -15.88 0.55 5.03
C ASP A 151 -15.41 -0.09 6.35
N ASP A 152 -14.19 -0.63 6.35
CA ASP A 152 -13.68 -1.49 7.41
C ASP A 152 -12.18 -1.33 7.60
N VAL A 153 -11.70 -1.59 8.81
CA VAL A 153 -10.27 -1.80 9.06
C VAL A 153 -10.05 -3.23 9.55
N VAL A 154 -9.11 -3.94 8.92
CA VAL A 154 -8.81 -5.34 9.23
C VAL A 154 -7.39 -5.53 9.69
N ARG A 155 -7.16 -6.46 10.62
CA ARG A 155 -5.79 -6.89 10.98
C ARG A 155 -5.16 -7.68 9.84
N ILE A 156 -3.86 -7.45 9.63
CA ILE A 156 -3.11 -8.12 8.57
C ILE A 156 -1.90 -8.91 9.09
N GLU A 157 -1.56 -9.94 8.35
CA GLU A 157 -0.44 -10.82 8.61
C GLU A 157 0.37 -11.01 7.32
N VAL A 158 1.69 -10.95 7.46
CA VAL A 158 2.63 -11.34 6.40
C VAL A 158 2.78 -12.85 6.36
N THR A 159 2.77 -13.42 5.16
CA THR A 159 2.83 -14.87 4.96
C THR A 159 4.27 -15.41 4.94
N ASP A 160 5.21 -14.62 4.45
CA ASP A 160 6.64 -14.95 4.44
C ASP A 160 7.46 -13.93 5.24
N ARG A 161 7.93 -14.37 6.41
CA ARG A 161 8.75 -13.55 7.30
C ARG A 161 10.20 -13.36 6.85
N LYS A 162 10.61 -14.01 5.77
CA LYS A 162 11.96 -13.88 5.19
C LYS A 162 11.96 -13.01 3.94
N ASP A 163 10.79 -12.62 3.42
CA ASP A 163 10.73 -11.74 2.25
C ASP A 163 11.15 -10.32 2.66
N SER A 164 12.31 -9.89 2.16
CA SER A 164 12.84 -8.55 2.34
C SER A 164 11.89 -7.42 1.92
N LEU A 165 10.97 -7.66 0.97
CA LEU A 165 9.92 -6.71 0.58
C LEU A 165 8.94 -6.44 1.72
N LEU A 166 8.70 -7.44 2.57
CA LEU A 166 7.70 -7.39 3.64
C LEU A 166 8.30 -7.01 5.00
N SER A 167 9.61 -6.73 5.07
CA SER A 167 10.29 -6.33 6.30
C SER A 167 9.69 -5.12 7.00
N GLY A 168 9.04 -4.20 6.26
CA GLY A 168 8.27 -3.10 6.85
C GLY A 168 7.14 -3.55 7.78
N PHE A 169 6.50 -4.67 7.46
CA PHE A 169 5.36 -5.23 8.20
C PHE A 169 5.78 -6.20 9.32
N LEU A 170 7.03 -6.66 9.30
CA LEU A 170 7.53 -7.75 10.17
C LEU A 170 7.98 -7.27 11.55
N ASP A 171 8.44 -6.02 11.65
CA ASP A 171 9.07 -5.45 12.84
C ASP A 171 8.06 -4.70 13.72
N GLU A 172 6.76 -4.96 13.57
CA GLU A 172 5.71 -4.19 14.22
C GLU A 172 5.37 -4.74 15.62
N LYS A 173 5.54 -3.90 16.65
CA LYS A 173 5.18 -4.24 18.05
C LYS A 173 3.68 -4.11 18.34
N ALA A 174 2.92 -3.54 17.41
CA ALA A 174 1.46 -3.52 17.38
C ALA A 174 1.01 -4.20 16.08
N ALA A 175 0.03 -5.10 16.13
CA ALA A 175 -0.37 -5.86 14.95
C ALA A 175 -0.90 -4.90 13.86
N PRO A 176 -0.27 -4.85 12.68
CA PRO A 176 -0.61 -3.88 11.65
C PRO A 176 -2.05 -4.09 11.18
N VAL A 177 -2.67 -2.96 10.83
CA VAL A 177 -4.04 -2.92 10.32
C VAL A 177 -4.03 -2.39 8.89
N TRP A 178 -5.10 -2.70 8.16
CA TRP A 178 -5.26 -2.30 6.79
C TRP A 178 -6.69 -1.83 6.56
N TRP A 179 -6.84 -0.66 5.94
CA TRP A 179 -8.15 -0.11 5.62
C TRP A 179 -8.68 -0.66 4.31
N LEU A 180 -9.94 -1.05 4.35
CA LEU A 180 -10.76 -1.47 3.23
C LEU A 180 -11.78 -0.37 3.02
N GLU A 181 -11.68 0.31 1.87
CA GLU A 181 -12.69 1.29 1.50
C GLU A 181 -13.99 0.57 1.13
N SER A 182 -15.12 1.25 1.32
CA SER A 182 -16.40 0.73 0.84
C SER A 182 -16.32 0.42 -0.66
N SER A 183 -16.76 -0.77 -1.04
CA SER A 183 -16.73 -1.30 -2.40
C SER A 183 -15.37 -1.73 -2.93
N SER A 184 -14.39 -2.02 -2.06
CA SER A 184 -13.15 -2.68 -2.51
C SER A 184 -13.43 -4.13 -2.97
N TYR A 185 -12.59 -4.69 -3.85
CA TYR A 185 -12.81 -6.01 -4.48
C TYR A 185 -11.95 -7.13 -3.84
N PRO A 186 -12.51 -8.01 -2.98
CA PRO A 186 -11.76 -9.13 -2.43
C PRO A 186 -11.20 -10.07 -3.48
N ILE A 187 -9.95 -10.48 -3.23
CA ILE A 187 -9.10 -11.19 -4.19
C ILE A 187 -9.30 -12.70 -4.02
N LYS A 188 -10.05 -13.31 -4.95
CA LYS A 188 -10.12 -14.76 -5.09
C LYS A 188 -8.91 -15.27 -5.87
N VAL A 189 -8.10 -16.13 -5.26
CA VAL A 189 -6.96 -16.78 -5.92
C VAL A 189 -7.45 -17.97 -6.73
N LEU A 190 -7.27 -17.92 -8.06
CA LEU A 190 -7.68 -18.98 -8.98
C LEU A 190 -6.54 -19.97 -9.24
N ASP A 191 -5.31 -19.46 -9.43
CA ASP A 191 -4.11 -20.26 -9.66
C ASP A 191 -3.19 -20.22 -8.43
N LYS A 192 -3.32 -21.23 -7.56
CA LYS A 192 -2.56 -21.33 -6.31
C LYS A 192 -1.10 -21.70 -6.50
N GLU A 193 -0.73 -22.22 -7.68
CA GLU A 193 0.66 -22.59 -7.97
C GLU A 193 1.47 -21.35 -8.38
N ARG A 194 0.84 -20.47 -9.17
CA ARG A 194 1.49 -19.27 -9.69
C ARG A 194 1.34 -18.05 -8.79
N VAL A 195 0.23 -17.92 -8.06
CA VAL A 195 -0.06 -16.74 -7.24
C VAL A 195 0.40 -16.94 -5.80
N LYS A 196 1.23 -16.01 -5.33
CA LYS A 196 1.69 -15.94 -3.95
C LYS A 196 0.90 -14.87 -3.20
N VAL A 197 0.22 -15.27 -2.13
CA VAL A 197 -0.35 -14.32 -1.16
C VAL A 197 0.78 -13.83 -0.28
N LEU A 198 1.04 -12.52 -0.28
CA LEU A 198 2.10 -11.87 0.49
C LEU A 198 1.59 -11.38 1.85
N ILE A 199 0.39 -10.80 1.84
CA ILE A 199 -0.29 -10.29 3.04
C ILE A 199 -1.71 -10.84 3.03
N ARG A 200 -2.15 -11.34 4.18
CA ARG A 200 -3.50 -11.89 4.38
C ARG A 200 -4.19 -11.29 5.60
N SER A 201 -5.50 -11.49 5.69
CA SER A 201 -6.31 -11.12 6.85
C SER A 201 -7.37 -12.17 7.15
N ALA A 202 -7.36 -12.69 8.38
CA ALA A 202 -8.40 -13.58 8.87
C ALA A 202 -9.77 -12.87 9.00
N GLU A 203 -9.76 -11.59 9.37
CA GLU A 203 -10.96 -10.77 9.49
C GLU A 203 -11.61 -10.53 8.12
N LEU A 204 -10.79 -10.25 7.08
CA LEU A 204 -11.27 -10.15 5.70
C LEU A 204 -11.94 -11.45 5.26
N LYS A 205 -11.33 -12.61 5.55
CA LYS A 205 -11.89 -13.92 5.22
C LYS A 205 -13.24 -14.17 5.88
N GLN A 206 -13.33 -13.86 7.17
CA GLN A 206 -14.55 -14.07 7.94
C GLN A 206 -15.70 -13.20 7.44
N LYS A 207 -15.42 -11.94 7.09
CA LYS A 207 -16.44 -10.98 6.67
C LYS A 207 -16.81 -11.09 5.19
N TYR A 208 -15.84 -11.36 4.32
CA TYR A 208 -15.97 -11.21 2.87
C TYR A 208 -15.59 -12.46 2.07
N GLY A 209 -15.19 -13.55 2.72
CA GLY A 209 -14.94 -14.86 2.11
C GLY A 209 -13.53 -15.07 1.53
N GLU A 210 -12.78 -14.00 1.26
CA GLU A 210 -11.40 -14.07 0.77
C GLU A 210 -10.42 -13.49 1.78
N GLU A 211 -9.20 -14.02 1.86
CA GLU A 211 -8.23 -13.62 2.89
C GLU A 211 -7.06 -12.80 2.35
N ALA A 212 -6.86 -12.75 1.02
CA ALA A 212 -5.71 -12.10 0.42
C ALA A 212 -5.87 -10.57 0.42
N VAL A 213 -4.86 -9.87 0.93
CA VAL A 213 -4.78 -8.40 0.93
C VAL A 213 -3.81 -7.92 -0.15
N VAL A 214 -2.63 -8.56 -0.23
CA VAL A 214 -1.64 -8.33 -1.29
C VAL A 214 -1.21 -9.66 -1.86
N VAL A 215 -1.23 -9.76 -3.18
CA VAL A 215 -0.75 -10.92 -3.94
C VAL A 215 0.33 -10.52 -4.93
N SER A 216 1.15 -11.49 -5.31
CA SER A 216 2.08 -11.35 -6.42
C SER A 216 2.10 -12.60 -7.29
N PHE A 217 2.40 -12.42 -8.57
CA PHE A 217 2.69 -13.51 -9.48
C PHE A 217 3.61 -13.04 -10.59
N ASP A 218 4.42 -13.96 -11.12
CA ASP A 218 5.29 -13.67 -12.26
C ASP A 218 4.53 -13.85 -13.58
N HIS A 219 4.96 -13.10 -14.59
CA HIS A 219 4.50 -13.24 -15.97
C HIS A 219 5.65 -12.91 -16.92
N GLY A 220 6.12 -13.90 -17.67
CA GLY A 220 7.36 -13.79 -18.44
C GLY A 220 8.54 -13.46 -17.51
N LYS A 221 9.25 -12.37 -17.81
CA LYS A 221 10.42 -11.91 -17.02
C LYS A 221 10.07 -10.93 -15.90
N GLY A 222 8.83 -10.43 -15.88
CA GLY A 222 8.37 -9.43 -14.94
C GLY A 222 7.50 -10.00 -13.83
N THR A 223 7.04 -9.09 -12.96
CA THR A 223 6.25 -9.44 -11.79
C THR A 223 5.04 -8.51 -11.69
N VAL A 224 3.89 -9.08 -11.34
CA VAL A 224 2.65 -8.36 -11.04
C VAL A 224 2.41 -8.38 -9.54
N TYR A 225 2.05 -7.25 -8.97
CA TYR A 225 1.49 -7.11 -7.64
C TYR A 225 0.06 -6.57 -7.75
N HIS A 226 -0.84 -7.13 -6.95
CA HIS A 226 -2.21 -6.65 -6.84
C HIS A 226 -2.62 -6.58 -5.38
N MET A 227 -3.41 -5.56 -5.05
CA MET A 227 -3.80 -5.21 -3.70
C MET A 227 -5.27 -4.85 -3.64
N ILE A 228 -5.98 -5.33 -2.61
CA ILE A 228 -7.43 -5.18 -2.46
C ILE A 228 -7.88 -3.72 -2.29
N SER A 229 -7.06 -2.84 -1.71
CA SER A 229 -7.39 -1.42 -1.52
C SER A 229 -6.22 -0.50 -1.93
N HIS A 230 -6.15 0.71 -1.37
CA HIS A 230 -5.32 1.81 -1.86
C HIS A 230 -4.00 1.99 -1.09
N PHE A 231 -2.98 2.51 -1.79
CA PHE A 231 -1.70 2.87 -1.15
C PHE A 231 -1.78 4.18 -0.39
N TYR A 232 -2.57 5.12 -0.90
CA TYR A 232 -2.79 6.43 -0.30
C TYR A 232 -3.97 6.38 0.69
N LEU A 233 -3.91 7.17 1.75
CA LEU A 233 -4.96 7.29 2.76
C LEU A 233 -5.36 5.97 3.42
N GLN A 234 -4.37 5.25 3.97
CA GLN A 234 -4.70 4.22 4.94
C GLN A 234 -5.32 4.90 6.17
N ARG A 235 -6.64 4.82 6.30
CA ARG A 235 -7.27 5.11 7.57
C ARG A 235 -6.74 4.11 8.58
N THR A 236 -6.17 4.59 9.67
CA THR A 236 -5.94 3.73 10.83
C THR A 236 -7.17 3.75 11.72
N GLU A 237 -7.48 2.61 12.32
CA GLU A 237 -8.34 2.56 13.50
C GLU A 237 -7.47 2.22 14.70
N THR A 238 -7.67 2.93 15.80
CA THR A 238 -7.03 2.55 17.07
C THR A 238 -7.66 1.25 17.55
N ARG A 239 -6.92 0.14 17.41
CA ARG A 239 -7.30 -1.20 17.86
C ARG A 239 -6.51 -1.66 19.08
N ASP A 240 -5.48 -0.91 19.48
CA ASP A 240 -4.75 -1.12 20.72
C ASP A 240 -4.31 0.21 21.37
N GLN A 241 -4.00 0.16 22.67
CA GLN A 241 -3.56 1.34 23.43
C GLN A 241 -2.20 1.86 22.95
N ARG A 242 -1.39 1.03 22.27
CA ARG A 242 -0.08 1.47 21.76
C ARG A 242 -0.26 2.42 20.57
N GLN A 243 -1.27 2.20 19.74
CA GLN A 243 -1.58 3.03 18.58
C GLN A 243 -1.98 4.47 18.93
N THR A 244 -2.42 4.74 20.18
CA THR A 244 -2.70 6.11 20.65
C THR A 244 -1.48 6.86 21.15
N LEU A 245 -0.32 6.19 21.29
CA LEU A 245 0.92 6.84 21.69
C LEU A 245 1.39 7.83 20.63
N ALA A 246 2.33 8.70 20.99
CA ALA A 246 2.93 9.62 20.02
C ALA A 246 3.79 8.88 18.99
N ALA A 247 3.91 9.44 17.78
CA ALA A 247 4.78 8.90 16.73
C ALA A 247 6.23 8.71 17.22
N SER A 248 6.72 9.52 18.15
CA SER A 248 8.07 9.36 18.71
C SER A 248 8.33 8.00 19.36
N GLU A 249 7.31 7.36 19.93
CA GLU A 249 7.42 6.00 20.47
C GLU A 249 7.62 4.97 19.36
N TYR A 250 6.96 5.15 18.21
CA TYR A 250 7.21 4.33 17.01
C TYR A 250 8.65 4.49 16.52
N PHE A 251 9.15 5.72 16.46
CA PHE A 251 10.53 6.00 16.06
C PHE A 251 11.55 5.34 16.99
N LYS A 252 11.33 5.39 18.31
CA LYS A 252 12.16 4.70 19.31
C LYS A 252 12.14 3.19 19.09
N ASP A 253 10.95 2.61 18.88
CA ASP A 253 10.79 1.18 18.62
C ASP A 253 11.51 0.69 17.37
N LYS A 254 11.62 1.55 16.34
CA LYS A 254 12.35 1.26 15.10
C LYS A 254 13.84 1.64 15.14
N GLY A 255 14.35 2.05 16.30
CA GLY A 255 15.76 2.43 16.48
C GLY A 255 16.17 3.62 15.62
N ALA A 256 15.27 4.61 15.45
CA ALA A 256 15.59 5.84 14.73
C ALA A 256 16.59 6.71 15.51
N SER A 257 17.32 7.55 14.79
CA SER A 257 18.24 8.51 15.41
C SER A 257 17.53 9.54 16.30
N SER A 258 18.26 10.08 17.29
CA SER A 258 17.72 11.08 18.24
C SER A 258 17.17 12.33 17.55
N GLU A 259 17.75 12.73 16.42
CA GLU A 259 17.24 13.85 15.61
C GLU A 259 15.83 13.56 15.10
N LYS A 260 15.61 12.36 14.55
CA LYS A 260 14.30 11.94 14.03
C LYS A 260 13.27 11.76 15.13
N ILE A 261 13.66 11.20 16.27
CA ILE A 261 12.78 11.07 17.45
C ILE A 261 12.29 12.46 17.87
N ARG A 262 13.18 13.45 18.02
CA ARG A 262 12.81 14.82 18.39
C ARG A 262 11.87 15.48 17.37
N LYS A 263 12.06 15.21 16.07
CA LYS A 263 11.13 15.68 15.02
C LYS A 263 9.74 15.09 15.20
N ALA A 264 9.65 13.78 15.46
CA ALA A 264 8.36 13.11 15.69
C ALA A 264 7.64 13.64 16.95
N GLU A 265 8.39 13.96 18.03
CA GLU A 265 7.86 14.57 19.26
C GLU A 265 7.20 15.94 19.03
N ALA A 266 7.61 16.67 17.99
CA ALA A 266 7.06 17.98 17.66
C ALA A 266 5.74 17.92 16.87
N THR A 267 5.25 16.72 16.55
CA THR A 267 4.04 16.51 15.75
C THR A 267 2.87 15.98 16.58
N LYS A 268 1.66 16.05 16.02
CA LYS A 268 0.46 15.40 16.60
C LYS A 268 0.20 14.01 16.03
N VAL A 269 1.09 13.50 15.18
CA VAL A 269 0.94 12.19 14.55
C VAL A 269 1.03 11.11 15.63
N THR A 270 0.08 10.19 15.60
CA THR A 270 0.00 9.06 16.52
C THR A 270 0.82 7.88 16.02
N TYR A 271 1.10 6.91 16.90
CA TYR A 271 1.79 5.67 16.59
C TYR A 271 1.08 4.90 15.46
N GLY A 272 -0.25 4.78 15.49
CA GLY A 272 -1.01 4.07 14.46
C GLY A 272 -0.93 4.73 13.08
N GLU A 273 -0.95 6.07 13.04
CA GLU A 273 -0.85 6.83 11.80
C GLU A 273 0.53 6.70 11.16
N ILE A 274 1.60 6.88 11.94
CA ILE A 274 2.96 6.69 11.42
C ILE A 274 3.22 5.22 11.06
N GLN A 275 2.69 4.26 11.81
CA GLN A 275 2.81 2.83 11.48
C GLN A 275 2.19 2.55 10.10
N SER A 276 0.99 3.06 9.85
CA SER A 276 0.28 2.87 8.58
C SER A 276 1.02 3.56 7.42
N ALA A 277 1.43 4.82 7.60
CA ALA A 277 2.18 5.57 6.61
C ALA A 277 3.55 4.93 6.29
N ASN A 278 4.29 4.50 7.32
CA ASN A 278 5.59 3.85 7.18
C ASN A 278 5.47 2.50 6.46
N THR A 279 4.42 1.74 6.74
CA THR A 279 4.16 0.45 6.11
C THR A 279 3.97 0.60 4.59
N SER A 280 3.11 1.54 4.17
CA SER A 280 2.91 1.86 2.75
C SER A 280 4.20 2.40 2.10
N ALA A 281 4.86 3.35 2.77
CA ALA A 281 6.09 3.99 2.31
C ALA A 281 7.26 2.99 2.09
N ASP A 282 7.50 2.11 3.05
CA ASP A 282 8.58 1.11 2.99
C ASP A 282 8.31 0.11 1.87
N PHE A 283 7.06 -0.36 1.76
CA PHE A 283 6.67 -1.31 0.71
C PHE A 283 6.84 -0.73 -0.70
N VAL A 284 6.34 0.49 -0.94
CA VAL A 284 6.49 1.20 -2.23
C VAL A 284 7.96 1.41 -2.57
N SER A 285 8.76 1.89 -1.61
CA SER A 285 10.18 2.13 -1.81
C SER A 285 10.94 0.84 -2.17
N ARG A 286 10.65 -0.25 -1.46
CA ARG A 286 11.27 -1.57 -1.69
C ARG A 286 10.89 -2.17 -3.03
N MET A 287 9.64 -2.04 -3.48
CA MET A 287 9.22 -2.50 -4.81
C MET A 287 10.02 -1.80 -5.92
N ILE A 288 10.14 -0.48 -5.83
CA ILE A 288 10.88 0.32 -6.83
C ILE A 288 12.37 -0.03 -6.80
N ILE A 289 12.98 -0.13 -5.61
CA ILE A 289 14.37 -0.57 -5.46
C ILE A 289 14.58 -1.96 -6.03
N LYS A 290 13.68 -2.91 -5.73
CA LYS A 290 13.74 -4.28 -6.25
C LYS A 290 13.71 -4.28 -7.78
N GLN A 291 12.83 -3.49 -8.39
CA GLN A 291 12.78 -3.39 -9.85
C GLN A 291 14.08 -2.83 -10.39
N LYS A 292 14.60 -1.72 -9.86
CA LYS A 292 15.85 -1.11 -10.32
C LYS A 292 17.06 -2.03 -10.13
N LYS A 293 17.08 -2.89 -9.11
CA LYS A 293 18.15 -3.88 -8.90
C LYS A 293 18.14 -5.00 -9.94
N LYS A 294 17.00 -5.33 -10.58
CA LYS A 294 16.91 -6.37 -11.63
C LYS A 294 17.62 -6.01 -12.94
N ILE A 295 17.91 -4.72 -13.19
CA ILE A 295 18.47 -4.23 -14.48
C ILE A 295 20.01 -4.09 -14.43
N LYS A 296 20.67 -4.58 -13.37
CA LYS A 296 22.12 -4.61 -13.28
C LYS A 296 22.72 -5.86 -13.90
#